data_AF-A0A9E1YY89-F1
#
_entry.id   AF-A0A9E1YY89-F1
#
_cell.length_a   1.000
_cell.length_b   1.000
_cell.length_c   1.000
_cell.angle_alpha   90.00
_cell.angle_beta   90.00
_cell.angle_gamma   90.00
#
_symmetry.space_group_name_H-M   'P 1'
#
loop_
_entity.id
_entity.type
_entity.pdbx_description
1 polymer ?
#
loop_
_entity_poly.entity_id
_entity_poly.type
_entity_poly.pdbx_seq_one_letter_code
_entity_poly.pdbx_strand_id
1 'polypeptide(L)'
;SEAYEVNEWANAIRWGTTFTFWFTANQGPSSSELGLGLFKPGEISEFTHTSVGPICPADCEGDVNENGMVDVNDLLVLVAAWGTDDPQSDINNDGIVNISDILILMADWGCA
;
A
#
# COMPACT_ATOMS: atom_id res chain seq x y z
N SER A 1 -14.10 -16.54 -9.56
CA SER A 1 -15.51 -16.12 -9.53
C SER A 1 -16.02 -16.08 -10.96
N GLU A 2 -17.27 -16.45 -11.21
CA GLU A 2 -17.92 -16.30 -12.52
C GLU A 2 -18.62 -14.93 -12.60
N ALA A 3 -18.75 -14.35 -13.79
CA ALA A 3 -19.49 -13.09 -13.99
C ALA A 3 -21.01 -13.33 -14.00
N TYR A 4 -21.81 -12.31 -13.69
CA TYR A 4 -23.28 -12.39 -13.71
C TYR A 4 -23.83 -12.88 -15.05
N GLU A 5 -23.24 -12.44 -16.17
CA GLU A 5 -23.66 -12.85 -17.53
C GLU A 5 -23.44 -14.35 -17.80
N VAL A 6 -22.51 -14.97 -17.08
CA VAL A 6 -22.19 -16.40 -17.20
C VAL A 6 -23.10 -17.23 -16.28
N ASN A 7 -23.39 -16.72 -15.07
CA ASN A 7 -24.20 -17.42 -14.09
C ASN A 7 -24.83 -16.41 -13.11
N GLU A 8 -26.12 -16.14 -13.26
CA GLU A 8 -26.86 -15.21 -12.40
C GLU A 8 -26.96 -15.69 -10.94
N TRP A 9 -26.67 -16.97 -10.67
CA TRP A 9 -26.66 -17.57 -9.33
C TRP A 9 -25.25 -17.72 -8.73
N ALA A 10 -24.20 -17.30 -9.44
CA ALA A 10 -22.83 -17.32 -8.94
C ALA A 10 -22.64 -16.32 -7.78
N ASN A 11 -21.86 -16.72 -6.78
CA ASN A 11 -21.26 -15.92 -5.69
C ASN A 11 -22.05 -14.71 -5.13
N ALA A 12 -23.38 -14.71 -5.16
CA ALA A 12 -24.18 -13.78 -4.37
C ALA A 12 -23.88 -14.03 -2.88
N ILE A 13 -23.65 -12.97 -2.10
CA ILE A 13 -23.55 -13.08 -0.64
C ILE A 13 -24.86 -13.72 -0.15
N ARG A 14 -24.78 -14.98 0.31
CA ARG A 14 -25.93 -15.72 0.82
C ARG A 14 -26.02 -15.51 2.33
N TRP A 15 -27.24 -15.51 2.83
CA TRP A 15 -27.46 -15.54 4.27
C TRP A 15 -26.76 -16.77 4.87
N GLY A 16 -25.87 -16.56 5.84
CA GLY A 16 -25.11 -17.63 6.50
C GLY A 16 -23.72 -17.96 5.92
N THR A 17 -23.21 -17.24 4.92
CA THR A 17 -21.84 -17.42 4.38
C THR A 17 -20.87 -16.29 4.76
N THR A 18 -21.06 -15.65 5.92
CA THR A 18 -20.16 -14.60 6.39
C THR A 18 -18.85 -15.19 6.87
N PHE A 19 -17.74 -14.68 6.34
CA PHE A 19 -16.41 -14.96 6.87
C PHE A 19 -15.84 -13.70 7.51
N THR A 20 -15.19 -13.86 8.65
CA THR A 20 -14.33 -12.84 9.25
C THR A 20 -12.91 -13.27 9.02
N PHE A 21 -12.12 -12.42 8.37
CA PHE A 21 -10.67 -12.54 8.35
C PHE A 21 -10.08 -11.36 9.10
N TRP A 22 -8.89 -11.57 9.63
CA TRP A 22 -8.08 -10.55 10.24
C TRP A 22 -6.68 -10.69 9.69
N PHE A 23 -5.97 -9.58 9.65
CA PHE A 23 -4.56 -9.53 9.32
C PHE A 23 -3.89 -8.59 10.31
N THR A 24 -2.58 -8.72 10.45
CA THR A 24 -1.79 -7.77 11.23
C THR A 24 -1.35 -6.66 10.28
N ALA A 25 -1.67 -5.42 10.61
CA ALA A 25 -1.09 -4.25 9.95
C ALA A 25 0.12 -3.76 10.75
N ASN A 26 1.19 -3.37 10.07
CA ASN A 26 2.30 -2.63 10.66
C ASN A 26 1.98 -1.14 10.82
N GLN A 27 0.84 -0.67 10.32
CA GLN A 27 0.42 0.74 10.35
C GLN A 27 -0.96 0.93 11.01
N GLY A 28 -1.15 2.12 11.58
CA GLY A 28 -2.35 2.49 12.31
C GLY A 28 -3.58 2.69 11.42
N PRO A 29 -4.79 2.63 12.01
CA PRO A 29 -6.03 2.87 11.29
C PRO A 29 -6.21 4.34 10.90
N SER A 30 -6.62 4.60 9.66
CA SER A 30 -7.17 5.90 9.24
C SER A 30 -8.41 5.71 8.36
N SER A 31 -9.20 6.77 8.25
CA SER A 31 -10.43 6.77 7.44
C SER A 31 -10.07 6.75 5.97
N SER A 32 -10.59 5.76 5.25
CA SER A 32 -10.44 5.62 3.80
C SER A 32 -11.77 5.23 3.14
N GLU A 33 -11.93 5.55 1.86
CA GLU A 33 -13.11 5.18 1.09
C GLU A 33 -12.99 3.72 0.63
N LEU A 34 -13.96 2.89 1.01
CA LEU A 34 -14.09 1.52 0.55
C LEU A 34 -15.20 1.44 -0.48
N GLY A 35 -14.86 0.91 -1.65
CA GLY A 35 -15.80 0.58 -2.71
C GLY A 35 -16.22 -0.89 -2.65
N LEU A 36 -17.53 -1.14 -2.69
CA LEU A 36 -18.10 -2.47 -2.86
C LEU A 36 -18.80 -2.55 -4.22
N GLY A 37 -18.15 -3.26 -5.15
CA GLY A 37 -18.73 -3.55 -6.46
C GLY A 37 -19.98 -4.42 -6.35
N LEU A 38 -20.96 -4.16 -7.22
CA LEU A 38 -22.19 -4.94 -7.27
C LEU A 38 -22.05 -6.10 -8.27
N PHE A 39 -22.43 -7.31 -7.82
CA PHE A 39 -22.40 -8.50 -8.68
C PHE A 39 -23.34 -8.37 -9.88
N LYS A 40 -24.55 -7.83 -9.66
CA LYS A 40 -25.52 -7.58 -10.73
C LYS A 40 -25.23 -6.24 -11.40
N PRO A 41 -25.04 -6.17 -12.73
CA PRO A 41 -24.93 -4.91 -13.45
C PRO A 41 -26.21 -4.07 -13.32
N GLY A 42 -26.05 -2.75 -13.19
CA GLY A 42 -27.16 -1.80 -13.04
C GLY A 42 -26.69 -0.35 -13.24
N GLU A 43 -27.58 0.62 -13.01
CA GLU A 43 -27.20 2.06 -13.08
C GLU A 43 -26.15 2.45 -12.04
N ILE A 44 -26.12 1.74 -10.91
CA ILE A 44 -25.10 1.85 -9.88
C ILE A 44 -24.15 0.67 -10.05
N SER A 45 -22.85 0.96 -10.22
CA SER A 45 -21.79 -0.06 -10.34
C SER A 45 -21.12 -0.38 -9.00
N GLU A 46 -21.20 0.53 -8.04
CA GLU A 46 -20.45 0.49 -6.78
C GLU A 46 -21.17 1.26 -5.67
N PHE A 47 -21.09 0.75 -4.45
CA PHE A 47 -21.41 1.49 -3.24
C PHE A 47 -20.12 1.87 -2.51
N THR A 48 -19.93 3.17 -2.25
CA THR A 48 -18.83 3.65 -1.44
C THR A 48 -19.25 3.84 0.01
N HIS A 49 -18.34 3.56 0.94
CA HIS A 49 -18.53 3.79 2.37
C HIS A 49 -17.20 4.18 3.01
N THR A 50 -17.25 5.08 3.99
CA THR A 50 -16.07 5.38 4.81
C THR A 50 -15.79 4.19 5.71
N SER A 51 -14.64 3.55 5.49
CA SER A 51 -14.14 2.47 6.33
C SER A 51 -12.88 2.92 7.05
N VAL A 52 -12.45 2.14 8.04
CA VAL A 52 -11.19 2.35 8.72
C VAL A 52 -10.29 1.19 8.38
N GLY A 53 -9.15 1.48 7.78
CA GLY A 53 -8.16 0.50 7.38
C GLY A 53 -6.75 1.00 7.69
N PRO A 54 -5.73 0.12 7.60
CA PRO A 54 -4.36 0.59 7.60
C PRO A 54 -4.21 1.56 6.43
N ILE A 55 -3.60 2.70 6.69
CA ILE A 55 -3.08 3.55 5.63
C ILE A 55 -1.58 3.37 5.56
N CYS A 56 -1.06 3.57 4.37
CA CYS A 56 0.35 3.82 4.24
C CYS A 56 0.65 5.26 4.70
N PRO A 57 1.75 5.47 5.44
CA PRO A 57 2.26 6.80 5.73
C PRO A 57 2.35 7.63 4.45
N ALA A 58 1.89 8.88 4.48
CA ALA A 58 2.01 9.81 3.35
C ALA A 58 3.48 10.14 3.03
N ASP A 59 4.37 9.96 4.01
CA ASP A 59 5.80 10.18 3.91
C ASP A 59 6.49 8.86 4.28
N CYS A 60 6.85 8.07 3.27
CA CYS A 60 7.81 6.99 3.44
C CYS A 60 9.19 7.62 3.24
N GLU A 61 9.97 7.83 4.30
CA GLU A 61 11.31 8.42 4.19
C GLU A 61 12.22 7.56 3.31
N GLY A 62 11.93 6.25 3.23
CA GLY A 62 12.58 5.31 2.32
C GLY A 62 12.20 5.39 0.83
N ASP A 63 11.21 6.18 0.41
CA ASP A 63 10.81 6.33 -1.01
C ASP A 63 11.73 7.32 -1.73
N VAL A 64 12.98 6.91 -1.88
CA VAL A 64 14.07 7.68 -2.47
C VAL A 64 13.73 8.07 -3.92
N ASN A 65 12.97 7.25 -4.66
CA ASN A 65 12.65 7.53 -6.06
C ASN A 65 11.30 8.23 -6.30
N GLU A 66 10.58 8.57 -5.24
CA GLU A 66 9.31 9.31 -5.23
C GLU A 66 8.19 8.66 -6.07
N ASN A 67 8.15 7.32 -6.13
CA ASN A 67 7.11 6.62 -6.89
C ASN A 67 5.88 6.23 -6.03
N GLY A 68 5.92 6.53 -4.74
CA GLY A 68 4.90 6.19 -3.76
C GLY A 68 5.01 4.75 -3.25
N MET A 69 6.15 4.07 -3.39
CA MET A 69 6.39 2.72 -2.89
C MET A 69 7.85 2.49 -2.55
N VAL A 70 8.14 2.09 -1.31
CA VAL A 70 9.48 1.71 -0.86
C VAL A 70 9.77 0.26 -1.24
N ASP A 71 10.58 0.07 -2.27
CA ASP A 71 10.95 -1.24 -2.78
C ASP A 71 12.43 -1.34 -3.20
N VAL A 72 12.74 -2.35 -4.02
CA VAL A 72 14.10 -2.59 -4.50
C VAL A 72 14.63 -1.45 -5.36
N ASN A 73 13.76 -0.67 -6.02
CA ASN A 73 14.17 0.46 -6.84
C ASN A 73 14.74 1.58 -5.98
N ASP A 74 14.19 1.85 -4.80
CA ASP A 74 14.75 2.80 -3.84
C ASP A 74 16.13 2.35 -3.35
N LEU A 75 16.26 1.06 -3.02
CA LEU A 75 17.55 0.51 -2.62
C LEU A 75 18.60 0.64 -3.73
N LEU A 76 18.21 0.47 -4.99
CA LEU A 76 19.13 0.63 -6.12
C LEU A 76 19.53 2.10 -6.32
N VAL A 77 18.63 3.06 -6.12
CA VAL A 77 18.96 4.49 -6.15
C VAL A 77 19.92 4.84 -5.02
N LEU A 78 19.63 4.41 -3.79
CA LEU A 78 20.46 4.66 -2.61
C LEU A 78 21.87 4.08 -2.79
N VAL A 79 21.99 2.82 -3.22
CA VAL A 79 23.30 2.18 -3.44
C VAL A 79 24.07 2.83 -4.59
N ALA A 80 23.39 3.41 -5.59
CA ALA A 80 24.06 4.17 -6.65
C ALA A 80 24.69 5.48 -6.13
N ALA A 81 24.17 6.04 -5.04
CA ALA A 81 24.69 7.23 -4.37
C ALA A 81 25.65 6.91 -3.20
N TRP A 82 26.10 5.66 -3.05
CA TRP A 82 26.88 5.25 -1.87
C TRP A 82 28.14 6.10 -1.64
N GLY A 83 28.26 6.67 -0.44
CA GLY A 83 29.38 7.51 -0.03
C GLY A 83 29.38 8.94 -0.58
N THR A 84 28.29 9.39 -1.23
CA THR A 84 28.08 10.79 -1.61
C THR A 84 27.30 11.54 -0.53
N ASP A 85 27.08 12.84 -0.73
CA ASP A 85 26.20 13.72 0.04
C ASP A 85 24.87 13.99 -0.70
N ASP A 86 24.42 13.04 -1.54
CA ASP A 86 23.19 13.18 -2.33
C ASP A 86 21.97 13.33 -1.39
N PRO A 87 21.31 14.50 -1.35
CA PRO A 87 20.21 14.76 -0.40
C PRO A 87 19.02 13.83 -0.58
N GLN A 88 18.87 13.22 -1.77
CA GLN A 88 17.77 12.28 -2.03
C GLN A 88 18.03 10.92 -1.37
N SER A 89 19.30 10.50 -1.30
CA SER A 89 19.71 9.20 -0.75
C SER A 89 20.27 9.28 0.68
N ASP A 90 20.61 10.48 1.16
CA ASP A 90 21.03 10.80 2.54
C ASP A 90 19.79 11.05 3.41
N ILE A 91 19.10 9.96 3.74
CA ILE A 91 17.80 9.98 4.41
C ILE A 91 17.93 10.56 5.82
N ASN A 92 19.02 10.26 6.52
CA ASN A 92 19.24 10.77 7.88
C ASN A 92 19.85 12.20 7.92
N ASN A 93 20.21 12.76 6.76
CA ASN A 93 20.82 14.08 6.60
C ASN A 93 22.13 14.25 7.39
N ASP A 94 22.96 13.20 7.49
CA ASP A 94 24.26 13.24 8.16
C ASP A 94 25.42 13.66 7.24
N GLY A 95 25.12 13.87 5.96
CA GLY A 95 26.06 14.30 4.93
C GLY A 95 26.79 13.15 4.24
N ILE A 96 26.41 11.89 4.47
CA ILE A 96 26.98 10.74 3.78
C ILE A 96 26.00 9.57 3.64
N VAL A 97 25.69 9.19 2.39
CA VAL A 97 24.91 8.00 2.08
C VAL A 97 25.66 6.74 2.52
N ASN A 98 25.14 6.05 3.54
CA ASN A 98 25.78 4.89 4.15
C ASN A 98 24.77 3.84 4.65
N ILE A 99 25.26 2.93 5.50
CA ILE A 99 24.42 1.84 6.04
C ILE A 99 23.26 2.37 6.90
N SER A 100 23.41 3.54 7.51
CA SER A 100 22.39 4.18 8.33
C SER A 100 21.15 4.52 7.49
N ASP A 101 21.35 5.02 6.26
CA ASP A 101 20.26 5.31 5.32
C ASP A 101 19.58 4.04 4.85
N ILE A 102 20.34 2.97 4.57
CA ILE A 102 19.76 1.65 4.26
C ILE A 102 18.87 1.16 5.41
N LEU A 103 19.27 1.35 6.68
CA LEU A 103 18.47 0.92 7.81
C LEU A 103 17.14 1.69 7.92
N ILE A 104 17.12 2.96 7.52
CA ILE A 104 15.88 3.75 7.45
C ILE A 104 15.00 3.25 6.31
N LEU A 105 15.56 3.06 5.11
CA LEU A 105 14.84 2.51 3.96
C LEU A 105 14.23 1.13 4.29
N MET A 106 14.98 0.26 4.96
CA MET A 106 14.48 -1.06 5.39
C MET A 106 13.37 -0.98 6.44
N ALA A 107 13.35 0.08 7.28
CA ALA A 107 12.27 0.29 8.24
C ALA A 107 10.95 0.62 7.54
N ASP A 108 11.03 1.26 6.37
CA ASP A 108 9.89 1.64 5.55
C ASP A 108 9.56 0.64 4.43
N TRP A 109 10.24 -0.51 4.37
CA TRP A 109 10.07 -1.46 3.27
C TRP A 109 8.60 -1.89 3.08
N GLY A 110 8.09 -1.72 1.85
CA GLY A 110 6.69 -2.01 1.51
C GLY A 110 5.68 -0.96 1.96
N CYS A 111 6.13 0.20 2.46
CA CYS A 111 5.32 1.42 2.52
C CYS A 111 4.92 1.81 1.10
N ALA A 112 3.63 2.07 0.83
CA ALA A 112 3.09 2.20 -0.54
C ALA A 112 1.83 3.08 -0.66
#